data_AF-R6RKY9-F1
#
_entry.id   AF-R6RKY9-F1
#
_cell.length_a   1.000
_cell.length_b   1.000
_cell.length_c   1.000
_cell.angle_alpha   90.00
_cell.angle_beta   90.00
_cell.angle_gamma   90.00
#
_symmetry.space_group_name_H-M   'P 1'
#
loop_
_entity.id
_entity.type
_entity.pdbx_description
1 polymer ?
#
loop_
_entity_poly.entity_id
_entity_poly.type
_entity_poly.pdbx_seq_one_letter_code
_entity_poly.pdbx_strand_id
1 'polypeptide(L)'
;MFNWLRSIMNSGSVPGYFLQAVPITCVVGIIYVIIRVAIIKRNHLKVEWLKEIIRLLFSCYLTGLISLVVLPANFWLSFFDGIFLGWWDKMLPIFSFGEFNLVPSFIKALSGELTIGSWVKTMLIGNIAMFLPMGFFLPFVTEKINRKSIFIAATTVPFIIELLQMVFGRSFDIDDLICNFIGIAVGFFIGFAIKNTKQKIKLNVN
;
A
#
# COMPACT_ATOMS: atom_id res chain seq x y z
N MET A 1 14.28 16.25 20.12
CA MET A 1 14.05 14.97 19.41
C MET A 1 13.05 15.11 18.27
N PHE A 2 11.82 15.59 18.51
CA PHE A 2 10.80 15.77 17.45
C PHE A 2 11.28 16.63 16.27
N ASN A 3 11.90 17.79 16.52
CA ASN A 3 12.38 18.68 15.44
C ASN A 3 13.39 18.02 14.48
N TRP A 4 14.24 17.12 14.97
CA TRP A 4 15.18 16.37 14.13
C TRP A 4 14.44 15.34 13.26
N LEU A 5 13.54 14.55 13.86
CA LEU A 5 12.67 13.62 13.12
C LEU A 5 11.82 14.35 12.08
N ARG A 6 11.25 15.49 12.45
CA ARG A 6 10.48 16.37 11.57
C ARG A 6 11.29 16.83 10.36
N SER A 7 12.56 17.20 10.56
CA SER A 7 13.45 17.58 9.46
C SER A 7 13.65 16.45 8.45
N ILE A 8 13.73 15.20 8.91
CA ILE A 8 13.84 14.03 8.04
C ILE A 8 12.50 13.75 7.34
N MET A 9 11.40 13.79 8.08
CA MET A 9 10.05 13.61 7.52
C MET A 9 9.73 14.64 6.43
N ASN A 10 10.20 15.88 6.58
CA ASN A 10 9.99 16.98 5.63
C ASN A 10 10.99 17.00 4.45
N SER A 11 11.84 15.98 4.30
CA SER A 11 12.87 15.96 3.25
C SER A 11 12.32 15.78 1.82
N GLY A 12 11.04 15.42 1.66
CA GLY A 12 10.45 15.06 0.37
C GLY A 12 11.01 13.76 -0.23
N SER A 13 11.86 13.05 0.50
CA SER A 13 12.46 11.78 0.08
C SER A 13 11.56 10.59 0.41
N VAL A 14 11.77 9.46 -0.26
CA VAL A 14 11.06 8.19 0.04
C VAL A 14 11.21 7.79 1.52
N PRO A 15 12.41 7.83 2.14
CA PRO A 15 12.54 7.60 3.58
C PRO A 15 11.76 8.60 4.44
N GLY A 16 11.67 9.86 4.01
CA GLY A 16 10.88 10.88 4.70
C GLY A 16 9.40 10.51 4.78
N TYR A 17 8.79 10.19 3.64
CA TYR A 17 7.39 9.74 3.58
C TYR A 17 7.17 8.41 4.30
N PHE A 18 8.13 7.49 4.22
CA PHE A 18 8.06 6.24 4.98
C PHE A 18 8.00 6.52 6.49
N LEU A 19 8.90 7.37 7.00
CA LEU A 19 8.94 7.73 8.43
C LEU A 19 7.68 8.46 8.89
N GLN A 20 7.03 9.23 8.02
CA GLN A 20 5.73 9.83 8.33
C GLN A 20 4.65 8.76 8.62
N ALA A 21 4.66 7.63 7.91
CA ALA A 21 3.65 6.57 8.09
C ALA A 21 3.99 5.57 9.23
N VAL A 22 5.24 5.52 9.71
CA VAL A 22 5.67 4.57 10.75
C VAL A 22 4.85 4.68 12.04
N PRO A 23 4.61 5.87 12.63
CA PRO A 23 3.90 5.98 13.90
C PRO A 23 2.49 5.40 13.84
N ILE A 24 1.71 5.74 12.80
CA ILE A 24 0.35 5.20 12.65
C ILE A 24 0.38 3.70 12.37
N THR A 25 1.36 3.22 11.59
CA THR A 25 1.52 1.79 11.30
C THR A 25 1.81 0.99 12.56
N CYS A 26 2.64 1.51 13.48
CA CYS A 26 2.88 0.90 14.78
C CYS A 26 1.61 0.85 15.63
N VAL A 27 0.84 1.94 15.68
CA VAL A 27 -0.43 2.00 16.42
C VAL A 27 -1.42 0.95 15.91
N VAL A 28 -1.63 0.88 14.58
CA VAL A 28 -2.52 -0.12 13.97
C VAL A 28 -2.01 -1.53 14.22
N GLY A 29 -0.70 -1.77 14.12
CA GLY A 29 -0.09 -3.07 14.41
C GLY A 29 -0.33 -3.52 15.86
N ILE A 30 -0.18 -2.62 16.84
CA ILE A 30 -0.47 -2.91 18.26
C ILE A 30 -1.96 -3.24 18.45
N ILE A 31 -2.86 -2.41 17.90
CA ILE A 31 -4.31 -2.65 17.96
C ILE A 31 -4.67 -4.01 17.35
N TYR A 32 -4.09 -4.33 16.18
CA TYR A 32 -4.28 -5.62 15.52
C TYR A 32 -3.86 -6.79 16.42
N VAL A 33 -2.67 -6.70 17.04
CA VAL A 33 -2.18 -7.74 17.96
C VAL A 33 -3.12 -7.91 19.15
N ILE A 34 -3.58 -6.82 19.78
CA ILE A 34 -4.50 -6.87 20.92
C ILE A 34 -5.81 -7.58 20.53
N ILE A 35 -6.43 -7.15 19.43
CA ILE A 35 -7.66 -7.76 18.91
C ILE A 35 -7.44 -9.24 18.61
N ARG A 36 -6.32 -9.57 17.96
CA ARG A 36 -6.02 -10.95 17.53
C ARG A 36 -5.80 -11.88 18.71
N VAL A 37 -5.07 -11.43 19.74
CA VAL A 37 -4.87 -12.19 20.98
C VAL A 37 -6.21 -12.41 21.70
N ALA A 38 -7.09 -11.40 21.74
CA ALA A 38 -8.42 -11.54 22.33
C ALA A 38 -9.27 -12.60 21.59
N ILE A 39 -9.26 -12.60 20.25
CA ILE A 39 -9.98 -13.59 19.42
C ILE A 39 -9.43 -15.00 19.64
N ILE A 40 -8.11 -15.16 19.67
CA ILE A 40 -7.46 -16.46 19.88
C ILE A 40 -7.85 -17.04 21.25
N LYS A 41 -7.81 -16.21 22.30
CA LYS A 41 -8.20 -16.63 23.66
C LYS A 41 -9.69 -16.97 23.73
N ARG A 42 -10.57 -16.16 23.14
CA ARG A 42 -12.03 -16.37 23.17
C ARG A 42 -12.46 -17.64 22.43
N ASN A 43 -11.79 -17.96 21.33
CA ASN A 43 -12.18 -19.05 20.44
C ASN A 43 -11.27 -20.30 20.58
N HIS A 44 -10.36 -20.33 21.57
CA HIS A 44 -9.40 -21.40 21.81
C HIS A 44 -8.65 -21.87 20.54
N LEU A 45 -8.28 -20.92 19.69
CA LEU A 45 -7.65 -21.22 18.41
C LEU A 45 -6.19 -21.64 18.60
N LYS A 46 -5.73 -22.60 17.79
CA LYS A 46 -4.31 -22.94 17.72
C LYS A 46 -3.51 -21.78 17.10
N VAL A 47 -2.42 -21.39 17.76
CA VAL A 47 -1.54 -20.30 17.27
C VAL A 47 -0.53 -20.86 16.29
N GLU A 48 -0.63 -20.42 15.04
CA GLU A 48 0.40 -20.63 14.03
C GLU A 48 1.23 -19.35 13.88
N TRP A 49 2.34 -19.25 14.63
CA TRP A 49 3.16 -18.03 14.70
C TRP A 49 3.52 -17.42 13.35
N LEU A 50 3.91 -18.25 12.38
CA LEU A 50 4.26 -17.76 11.04
C LEU A 50 3.06 -17.11 10.34
N LYS A 51 1.85 -17.68 10.44
CA LYS A 51 0.64 -17.10 9.84
C LYS A 51 0.27 -15.79 10.54
N GLU A 52 0.39 -15.73 11.86
CA GLU A 52 0.08 -14.52 12.62
C GLU A 52 1.06 -13.38 12.31
N ILE A 53 2.36 -13.68 12.17
CA ILE A 53 3.38 -12.71 11.74
C ILE A 53 3.08 -12.20 10.33
N ILE A 54 2.75 -13.08 9.38
CA ILE A 54 2.40 -12.68 8.01
C ILE A 54 1.19 -11.75 8.00
N ARG A 55 0.14 -12.06 8.77
CA ARG A 55 -1.06 -11.21 8.84
C ARG A 55 -0.78 -9.86 9.50
N LEU A 56 0.06 -9.82 10.53
CA LEU A 56 0.51 -8.57 11.15
C LEU A 56 1.28 -7.71 10.15
N LEU A 57 2.27 -8.29 9.47
CA LEU A 57 3.05 -7.59 8.44
C LEU A 57 2.16 -7.08 7.31
N PHE A 58 1.19 -7.88 6.88
CA PHE A 58 0.21 -7.47 5.88
C PHE A 58 -0.65 -6.30 6.36
N SER A 59 -1.13 -6.32 7.61
CA SER A 59 -1.88 -5.20 8.19
C SER A 59 -1.05 -3.91 8.28
N CYS A 60 0.22 -4.02 8.68
CA CYS A 60 1.14 -2.89 8.70
C CYS A 60 1.37 -2.34 7.29
N TYR A 61 1.60 -3.22 6.32
CA TYR A 61 1.75 -2.87 4.91
C TYR A 61 0.51 -2.13 4.37
N LEU A 62 -0.70 -2.63 4.62
CA LEU A 62 -1.95 -1.98 4.18
C LEU A 62 -2.08 -0.58 4.77
N THR A 63 -1.70 -0.41 6.04
CA THR A 63 -1.72 0.91 6.71
C THR A 63 -0.76 1.88 6.03
N GLY A 64 0.46 1.42 5.72
CA GLY A 64 1.45 2.20 4.98
C GLY A 64 1.00 2.53 3.55
N LEU A 65 0.41 1.56 2.84
CA LEU A 65 -0.12 1.75 1.50
C LEU A 65 -1.23 2.81 1.48
N ILE A 66 -2.23 2.70 2.36
CA ILE A 66 -3.30 3.70 2.47
C ILE A 66 -2.71 5.07 2.83
N SER A 67 -1.77 5.11 3.77
CA SER A 67 -1.11 6.35 4.20
C SER A 67 -0.36 7.07 3.09
N LEU A 68 0.22 6.31 2.16
CA LEU A 68 1.04 6.86 1.07
C LEU A 68 0.22 7.18 -0.19
N VAL A 69 -0.73 6.31 -0.51
CA VAL A 69 -1.46 6.33 -1.78
C VAL A 69 -2.72 7.19 -1.65
N VAL A 70 -3.53 6.96 -0.63
CA VAL A 70 -4.86 7.59 -0.48
C VAL A 70 -4.75 9.00 0.11
N LEU A 71 -3.93 9.18 1.14
CA LEU A 71 -3.85 10.47 1.83
C LEU A 71 -3.03 11.51 1.03
N PRO A 72 -3.32 12.81 1.20
CA PRO A 72 -2.52 13.87 0.61
C PRO A 72 -1.06 13.82 1.05
N ALA A 73 -0.16 14.30 0.20
CA ALA A 73 1.26 14.39 0.53
C ALA A 73 1.46 15.22 1.81
N ASN A 74 2.35 14.76 2.70
CA ASN A 74 2.66 15.38 3.99
C ASN A 74 1.49 15.44 4.99
N PHE A 75 0.38 14.73 4.76
CA PHE A 75 -0.73 14.68 5.70
C PHE A 75 -0.28 14.32 7.14
N TRP A 76 0.48 13.25 7.29
CA TRP A 76 0.97 12.79 8.59
C TRP A 76 1.96 13.77 9.22
N LEU A 77 2.80 14.43 8.43
CA LEU A 77 3.67 15.48 8.92
C LEU A 77 2.86 16.65 9.51
N SER A 78 1.87 17.15 8.78
CA SER A 78 0.98 18.22 9.26
C SER A 78 0.17 17.77 10.48
N PHE A 79 -0.23 16.50 10.55
CA PHE A 79 -0.89 15.91 11.72
C PHE A 79 0.00 15.94 12.96
N PHE A 80 1.25 15.52 12.83
CA PHE A 80 2.19 15.56 13.94
C PHE A 80 2.56 17.00 14.32
N ASP A 81 2.71 17.91 13.35
CA ASP A 81 2.92 19.33 13.62
C ASP A 81 1.75 19.94 14.41
N GLY A 82 0.51 19.57 14.09
CA GLY A 82 -0.68 19.96 14.87
C GLY A 82 -0.62 19.46 16.31
N ILE A 83 -0.32 18.17 16.52
CA ILE A 83 -0.27 17.56 17.86
C ILE A 83 0.86 18.12 18.71
N PHE A 84 2.08 18.20 18.17
CA PHE A 84 3.28 18.50 18.95
C PHE A 84 3.63 19.98 18.99
N LEU A 85 3.24 20.77 17.98
CA LEU A 85 3.59 22.19 17.86
C LEU A 85 2.36 23.11 17.86
N GLY A 86 1.15 22.55 17.82
CA GLY A 86 -0.10 23.31 17.77
C GLY A 86 -0.41 23.92 16.40
N TRP A 87 0.33 23.55 15.34
CA TRP A 87 0.23 24.15 14.00
C TRP A 87 -0.90 23.56 13.15
N TRP A 88 -2.12 23.58 13.67
CA TRP A 88 -3.31 23.07 12.96
C TRP A 88 -3.70 23.92 11.75
N ASP A 89 -3.28 25.17 11.71
CA ASP A 89 -3.47 26.10 10.60
C ASP A 89 -2.75 25.64 9.31
N LYS A 90 -1.72 24.81 9.43
CA LYS A 90 -0.95 24.26 8.30
C LYS A 90 -1.55 22.98 7.71
N MET A 91 -2.64 22.47 8.27
CA MET A 91 -3.36 21.33 7.71
C MET A 91 -4.04 21.73 6.41
N LEU A 92 -3.63 21.08 5.32
CA LEU A 92 -4.32 21.21 4.04
C LEU A 92 -5.71 20.54 4.13
N PRO A 93 -6.69 21.01 3.33
CA PRO A 93 -7.96 20.34 3.18
C PRO A 93 -7.75 18.86 2.83
N ILE A 94 -8.38 17.98 3.60
CA ILE A 94 -8.28 16.53 3.40
C ILE A 94 -9.14 16.11 2.20
N PHE A 95 -10.24 16.81 1.97
CA PHE A 95 -11.19 16.52 0.91
C PHE A 95 -11.12 17.58 -0.18
N SER A 96 -10.75 17.15 -1.37
CA SER A 96 -10.90 17.89 -2.61
C SER A 96 -11.15 16.89 -3.72
N PHE A 97 -11.99 17.23 -4.69
CA PHE A 97 -12.20 16.35 -5.83
C PHE A 97 -11.06 16.53 -6.82
N GLY A 98 -10.38 15.42 -7.13
CA GLY A 98 -9.35 15.36 -8.15
C GLY A 98 -9.93 15.33 -9.57
N GLU A 99 -9.02 15.36 -10.55
CA GLU A 99 -9.34 15.31 -11.98
C GLU A 99 -9.33 13.87 -12.51
N PHE A 100 -9.88 13.66 -13.72
CA PHE A 100 -9.80 12.39 -14.44
C PHE A 100 -8.73 12.47 -15.54
N ASN A 101 -7.71 11.63 -15.45
CA ASN A 101 -6.73 11.46 -16.50
C ASN A 101 -6.81 10.03 -17.09
N LEU A 102 -7.71 9.89 -18.06
CA LEU A 102 -8.00 8.60 -18.70
C LEU A 102 -7.12 8.33 -19.93
N VAL A 103 -6.26 9.27 -20.34
CA VAL A 103 -5.37 9.09 -21.48
C VAL A 103 -4.02 8.58 -20.98
N PRO A 104 -3.63 7.33 -21.31
CA PRO A 104 -2.37 6.77 -20.86
C PRO A 104 -1.19 7.63 -21.32
N SER A 105 -0.19 7.79 -20.46
CA SER A 105 1.01 8.58 -20.74
C SER A 105 1.76 8.09 -21.97
N PHE A 106 1.67 6.80 -22.30
CA PHE A 106 2.22 6.24 -23.53
C PHE A 106 1.55 6.82 -24.80
N ILE A 107 0.23 7.04 -24.78
CA ILE A 107 -0.49 7.64 -25.92
C ILE A 107 -0.12 9.12 -26.07
N LYS A 108 -0.01 9.86 -24.95
CA LYS A 108 0.49 11.25 -24.93
C LYS A 108 1.92 11.33 -25.46
N ALA A 109 2.74 10.32 -25.19
CA ALA A 109 4.10 10.27 -25.70
C ALA A 109 4.17 9.99 -27.21
N LEU A 110 3.34 9.09 -27.72
CA LEU A 110 3.26 8.79 -29.16
C LEU A 110 2.71 9.95 -29.99
N SER A 111 1.80 10.74 -29.42
CA SER A 111 1.24 11.96 -30.05
C SER A 111 2.20 13.15 -30.02
N GLY A 112 3.35 13.02 -29.35
CA GLY A 112 4.32 14.11 -29.19
C GLY A 112 3.95 15.14 -28.13
N GLU A 113 2.85 14.94 -27.39
CA GLU A 113 2.38 15.82 -26.31
C GLU A 113 3.20 15.66 -25.03
N LEU A 114 3.85 14.50 -24.83
CA LEU A 114 4.61 14.20 -23.63
C LEU A 114 5.99 13.59 -23.96
N THR A 115 7.06 14.18 -23.42
CA THR A 115 8.36 13.53 -23.44
C THR A 115 8.44 12.53 -22.27
N ILE A 116 8.66 11.24 -22.55
CA ILE A 116 8.87 10.24 -21.48
C ILE A 116 10.22 10.49 -20.83
N GLY A 117 10.23 11.38 -19.84
CA GLY A 117 11.37 11.69 -19.00
C GLY A 117 11.59 10.66 -17.89
N SER A 118 12.70 10.85 -17.15
CA SER A 118 13.05 10.04 -15.98
C SER A 118 11.95 10.04 -14.90
N TRP A 119 11.22 11.15 -14.78
CA TRP A 119 10.16 11.32 -13.78
C TRP A 119 8.97 10.38 -14.01
N VAL A 120 8.47 10.29 -15.25
CA VAL A 120 7.34 9.39 -15.62
C VAL A 120 7.71 7.94 -15.33
N LYS A 121 8.93 7.51 -15.69
CA LYS A 121 9.42 6.15 -15.39
C LYS A 121 9.43 5.87 -13.89
N THR A 122 9.89 6.83 -13.09
CA THR A 122 9.97 6.69 -11.63
C THR A 122 8.58 6.55 -11.02
N MET A 123 7.58 7.31 -11.50
CA MET A 123 6.19 7.16 -11.05
C MET A 123 5.62 5.78 -11.37
N LEU A 124 5.73 5.32 -12.62
CA LEU A 124 5.18 4.02 -13.04
C LEU A 124 5.81 2.86 -12.25
N ILE A 125 7.14 2.88 -12.10
CA ILE A 125 7.87 1.88 -11.31
C ILE A 125 7.45 1.96 -9.83
N GLY A 126 7.28 3.16 -9.29
CA GLY A 126 6.79 3.38 -7.94
C GLY A 126 5.43 2.72 -7.69
N ASN A 127 4.47 2.95 -8.59
CA ASN A 127 3.13 2.36 -8.48
C ASN A 127 3.16 0.82 -8.55
N ILE A 128 3.92 0.24 -9.48
CA ILE A 128 4.12 -1.23 -9.54
C ILE A 128 4.73 -1.73 -8.22
N ALA A 129 5.81 -1.09 -7.75
CA ALA A 129 6.54 -1.52 -6.57
C ALA A 129 5.70 -1.43 -5.28
N MET A 130 4.86 -0.40 -5.15
CA MET A 130 3.98 -0.22 -3.99
C MET A 130 2.92 -1.32 -3.88
N PHE A 131 2.43 -1.84 -5.01
CA PHE A 131 1.39 -2.86 -5.06
C PHE A 131 1.90 -4.30 -5.15
N LEU A 132 3.20 -4.50 -5.39
CA LEU A 132 3.82 -5.82 -5.41
C LEU A 132 3.65 -6.59 -4.08
N PRO A 133 3.85 -6.00 -2.89
CA PRO A 133 3.63 -6.70 -1.64
C PRO A 133 2.16 -7.13 -1.45
N MET A 134 1.18 -6.35 -1.91
CA MET A 134 -0.24 -6.74 -1.88
C MET A 134 -0.43 -8.08 -2.57
N GLY A 135 0.03 -8.20 -3.81
CA GLY A 135 -0.01 -9.45 -4.57
C GLY A 135 0.70 -10.59 -3.85
N PHE A 136 1.90 -10.33 -3.33
CA PHE A 136 2.74 -11.32 -2.66
C PHE A 136 2.10 -11.90 -1.39
N PHE A 137 1.45 -11.07 -0.58
CA PHE A 137 0.83 -11.51 0.67
C PHE A 137 -0.47 -12.32 0.45
N LEU A 138 -1.21 -12.07 -0.64
CA LEU A 138 -2.50 -12.71 -0.91
C LEU A 138 -2.47 -14.25 -0.77
N PRO A 139 -1.56 -15.01 -1.42
CA PRO A 139 -1.47 -16.45 -1.25
C PRO A 139 -1.30 -16.93 0.20
N PHE A 140 -0.70 -16.13 1.08
CA PHE A 140 -0.38 -16.54 2.44
C PHE A 140 -1.48 -16.15 3.45
N VAL A 141 -2.18 -15.04 3.20
CA VAL A 141 -3.25 -14.56 4.06
C VAL A 141 -4.58 -15.27 3.76
N THR A 142 -4.80 -15.66 2.51
CA THR A 142 -6.06 -16.26 2.06
C THR A 142 -5.89 -17.76 1.79
N GLU A 143 -6.74 -18.58 2.40
CA GLU A 143 -6.60 -20.04 2.35
C GLU A 143 -6.97 -20.65 0.99
N LYS A 144 -7.97 -20.08 0.31
CA LYS A 144 -8.49 -20.55 -0.98
C LYS A 144 -8.50 -19.42 -2.01
N ILE A 145 -7.38 -19.22 -2.69
CA ILE A 145 -7.32 -18.32 -3.85
C ILE A 145 -7.39 -19.15 -5.13
N ASN A 146 -8.38 -18.85 -5.97
CA ASN A 146 -8.45 -19.33 -7.34
C ASN A 146 -7.92 -18.24 -8.31
N ARG A 147 -7.50 -18.63 -9.52
CA ARG A 147 -6.93 -17.67 -10.48
C ARG A 147 -7.86 -16.48 -10.78
N LYS A 148 -9.17 -16.75 -10.86
CA LYS A 148 -10.20 -15.74 -11.14
C LYS A 148 -10.32 -14.67 -10.03
N SER A 149 -10.27 -15.09 -8.77
CA SER A 149 -10.36 -14.20 -7.60
C SER A 149 -9.22 -13.20 -7.53
N ILE A 150 -8.05 -13.56 -8.06
CA ILE A 150 -6.90 -12.65 -8.13
C ILE A 150 -7.12 -11.62 -9.22
N PHE A 151 -7.57 -12.03 -10.41
CA PHE A 151 -7.87 -11.06 -11.46
C PHE A 151 -8.92 -10.06 -10.98
N ILE A 152 -9.96 -10.54 -10.29
CA ILE A 152 -10.95 -9.65 -9.68
C ILE A 152 -10.29 -8.72 -8.64
N ALA A 153 -9.49 -9.25 -7.71
CA ALA A 153 -8.81 -8.41 -6.72
C ALA A 153 -7.83 -7.41 -7.35
N ALA A 154 -7.05 -7.84 -8.35
CA ALA A 154 -6.06 -7.04 -9.05
C ALA A 154 -6.69 -5.92 -9.89
N THR A 155 -7.95 -6.06 -10.30
CA THR A 155 -8.69 -5.00 -10.99
C THR A 155 -9.48 -4.14 -10.00
N THR A 156 -10.22 -4.75 -9.07
CA THR A 156 -11.12 -4.04 -8.16
C THR A 156 -10.38 -3.25 -7.09
N VAL A 157 -9.28 -3.77 -6.54
CA VAL A 157 -8.53 -3.06 -5.49
C VAL A 157 -7.91 -1.76 -6.02
N PRO A 158 -7.14 -1.75 -7.13
CA PRO A 158 -6.65 -0.50 -7.69
C PRO A 158 -7.79 0.46 -8.05
N PHE A 159 -8.87 -0.05 -8.66
CA PHE A 159 -10.02 0.79 -9.00
C PHE A 159 -10.62 1.51 -7.79
N ILE A 160 -10.83 0.79 -6.68
CA ILE A 160 -11.32 1.40 -5.43
C ILE A 160 -10.31 2.41 -4.89
N ILE A 161 -9.01 2.11 -4.95
CA ILE A 161 -7.97 3.01 -4.44
C ILE A 161 -7.90 4.30 -5.26
N GLU A 162 -7.95 4.23 -6.59
CA GLU A 162 -7.99 5.42 -7.45
C GLU A 162 -9.25 6.26 -7.21
N LEU A 163 -10.40 5.61 -7.03
CA LEU A 163 -11.63 6.32 -6.66
C LEU A 163 -11.51 7.02 -5.30
N LEU A 164 -10.87 6.37 -4.32
CA LEU A 164 -10.61 6.99 -3.03
C LEU A 164 -9.64 8.17 -3.17
N GLN A 165 -8.53 8.00 -3.90
CA GLN A 165 -7.55 9.05 -4.18
C GLN A 165 -8.21 10.30 -4.78
N MET A 166 -9.20 10.12 -5.65
CA MET A 166 -9.97 11.21 -6.22
C MET A 166 -10.73 12.03 -5.17
N VAL A 167 -11.21 11.41 -4.09
CA VAL A 167 -11.90 12.09 -2.97
C VAL A 167 -10.91 12.89 -2.10
N PHE A 168 -9.62 12.54 -2.14
CA PHE A 168 -8.53 13.19 -1.39
C PHE A 168 -7.66 14.11 -2.28
N GLY A 169 -8.18 14.56 -3.42
CA GLY A 169 -7.56 15.59 -4.25
C GLY A 169 -6.51 15.13 -5.22
N ARG A 170 -6.35 13.82 -5.42
CA ARG A 170 -5.41 13.26 -6.39
C ARG A 170 -6.13 12.91 -7.69
N SER A 171 -5.41 12.98 -8.80
CA SER A 171 -5.95 12.60 -10.10
C SER A 171 -6.23 11.09 -10.15
N PHE A 172 -7.32 10.73 -10.82
CA PHE A 172 -7.60 9.36 -11.21
C PHE A 172 -6.84 9.06 -12.49
N ASP A 173 -5.79 8.24 -12.40
CA ASP A 173 -4.86 8.00 -13.50
C ASP A 173 -4.97 6.57 -14.04
N ILE A 174 -5.22 6.43 -15.35
CA ILE A 174 -5.29 5.11 -15.99
C ILE A 174 -3.93 4.38 -15.97
N ASP A 175 -2.83 5.13 -16.00
CA ASP A 175 -1.48 4.58 -15.87
C ASP A 175 -1.28 3.93 -14.49
N ASP A 176 -1.86 4.51 -13.45
CA ASP A 176 -1.76 4.03 -12.07
C ASP A 176 -2.57 2.74 -11.90
N LEU A 177 -3.78 2.68 -12.47
CA LEU A 177 -4.56 1.43 -12.55
C LEU A 177 -3.77 0.27 -13.18
N ILE A 178 -3.12 0.53 -14.31
CA ILE A 178 -2.34 -0.47 -15.05
C ILE A 178 -1.12 -0.90 -14.21
N CYS A 179 -0.39 0.06 -13.65
CA CYS A 179 0.79 -0.21 -12.83
C CYS A 179 0.42 -1.02 -11.57
N ASN A 180 -0.63 -0.62 -10.88
CA ASN A 180 -1.11 -1.29 -9.68
C ASN A 180 -1.60 -2.72 -9.99
N PHE A 181 -2.31 -2.92 -11.10
CA PHE A 181 -2.70 -4.24 -11.59
C PHE A 181 -1.47 -5.13 -11.83
N ILE A 182 -0.46 -4.61 -12.55
CA ILE A 182 0.80 -5.34 -12.82
C ILE A 182 1.50 -5.70 -11.51
N GLY A 183 1.61 -4.75 -10.58
CA GLY A 183 2.20 -4.97 -9.25
C GLY A 183 1.53 -6.13 -8.51
N ILE A 184 0.19 -6.09 -8.40
CA ILE A 184 -0.58 -7.16 -7.73
C ILE A 184 -0.39 -8.50 -8.46
N ALA A 185 -0.47 -8.53 -9.78
CA ALA A 185 -0.33 -9.76 -10.56
C ALA A 185 1.06 -10.39 -10.38
N VAL A 186 2.12 -9.61 -10.56
CA VAL A 186 3.52 -10.07 -10.40
C VAL A 186 3.76 -10.54 -8.98
N GLY A 187 3.37 -9.74 -7.97
CA GLY A 187 3.49 -10.12 -6.57
C GLY A 187 2.78 -11.44 -6.28
N PHE A 188 1.57 -11.62 -6.80
CA PHE A 188 0.81 -12.86 -6.63
C PHE A 188 1.54 -14.07 -7.18
N PHE A 189 2.06 -13.99 -8.42
CA PHE A 189 2.76 -15.13 -9.02
C PHE A 189 4.01 -15.51 -8.23
N ILE A 190 4.75 -14.52 -7.71
CA ILE A 190 5.90 -14.75 -6.83
C ILE A 190 5.45 -15.47 -5.54
N GLY A 191 4.45 -14.94 -4.83
CA GLY A 191 3.94 -15.55 -3.60
C GLY A 191 3.38 -16.96 -3.81
N PHE A 192 2.67 -17.18 -4.93
CA PHE A 192 2.08 -18.46 -5.29
C PHE A 192 3.16 -19.51 -5.61
N ALA A 193 4.18 -19.14 -6.38
CA ALA A 193 5.31 -20.02 -6.67
C ALA A 193 6.00 -20.48 -5.38
N ILE A 194 6.27 -19.56 -4.45
CA ILE A 194 6.91 -19.88 -3.16
C ILE A 194 6.01 -20.79 -2.30
N LYS A 195 4.71 -20.50 -2.23
CA LYS A 195 3.74 -21.32 -1.47
C LYS A 195 3.69 -22.75 -1.98
N ASN A 196 3.64 -22.93 -3.30
CA ASN A 196 3.56 -24.26 -3.92
C ASN A 196 4.85 -25.06 -3.77
N THR A 197 6.02 -24.42 -3.87
CA THR A 197 7.31 -25.09 -3.65
C THR A 197 7.42 -25.60 -2.21
N LYS A 198 7.00 -24.81 -1.21
CA LYS A 198 6.96 -25.27 0.19
C LYS A 198 6.02 -26.45 0.40
N GLN A 199 4.86 -26.46 -0.26
CA GLN A 199 3.91 -27.59 -0.18
C GLN A 199 4.49 -28.86 -0.80
N LYS A 200 5.13 -28.77 -1.97
CA LYS A 200 5.79 -29.91 -2.62
C LYS A 200 6.92 -30.49 -1.77
N ILE A 201 7.77 -29.65 -1.17
CA ILE A 201 8.86 -30.10 -0.29
C ILE A 201 8.28 -30.84 0.93
N LYS A 202 7.21 -30.31 1.54
CA LYS A 202 6.57 -30.95 2.71
C LYS A 202 5.95 -32.30 2.38
N LEU A 203 5.43 -32.48 1.16
CA LEU A 203 4.87 -33.75 0.69
C LEU A 203 5.95 -34.80 0.37
N ASN A 204 7.16 -34.38 -0.01
CA ASN A 204 8.27 -35.29 -0.31
C ASN A 204 9.07 -35.74 0.93
N VAL A 205 8.84 -35.11 2.09
CA VAL A 205 9.57 -35.39 3.35
C VAL A 205 8.72 -36.21 4.34
N ASN A 206 7.43 -36.37 4.06
CA ASN A 206 6.50 -37.23 4.81
C ASN A 206 6.26 -38.54 4.07
#